data_AF-A0A939B958-F1
#
_entry.id   AF-A0A939B958-F1
#
_cell.length_a   1.000
_cell.length_b   1.000
_cell.length_c   1.000
_cell.angle_alpha   90.00
_cell.angle_beta   90.00
_cell.angle_gamma   90.00
#
_symmetry.space_group_name_H-M   'P 1'
#
loop_
_entity.id
_entity.type
_entity.pdbx_description
1 polymer ?
#
loop_
_entity_poly.entity_id
_entity_poly.type
_entity_poly.pdbx_seq_one_letter_code
_entity_poly.pdbx_strand_id
1 'polypeptide(L)'
;MLEKSIREMLASARSQNAVDLIMSLGAIQGLPVPASIMVSLLDLPSDVTGTPQEQLLKFANRSATAIELDGLVGVRRVKDNPGGPESAPHRTVSYIVHLPWSSEWLLFSASILTT
;
A
#
# COMPACT_ATOMS: atom_id res chain seq x y z
N MET A 1 10.43 13.84 -13.23
CA MET A 1 11.24 13.85 -11.99
C MET A 1 10.70 12.87 -10.95
N LEU A 2 9.40 12.86 -10.67
CA LEU A 2 8.78 11.97 -9.66
C LEU A 2 9.05 10.48 -9.91
N GLU A 3 8.96 10.03 -11.17
CA GLU A 3 9.20 8.62 -11.54
C GLU A 3 10.63 8.15 -11.20
N LYS A 4 11.64 9.00 -11.42
CA LYS A 4 13.04 8.70 -11.10
C LYS A 4 13.24 8.56 -9.59
N SER A 5 12.67 9.48 -8.81
CA SER A 5 12.70 9.39 -7.35
C SER A 5 11.98 8.15 -6.83
N ILE A 6 10.84 7.77 -7.41
CA ILE A 6 10.12 6.55 -7.01
C ILE A 6 10.96 5.30 -7.32
N ARG A 7 11.59 5.22 -8.49
CA ARG A 7 12.45 4.08 -8.86
C ARG A 7 13.67 3.94 -7.94
N GLU A 8 14.33 5.05 -7.62
CA GLU A 8 15.49 5.07 -6.71
C GLU A 8 15.10 4.71 -5.27
N MET A 9 13.95 5.20 -4.82
CA MET A 9 13.42 4.90 -3.49
C MET A 9 12.97 3.44 -3.36
N LEU A 10 12.35 2.87 -4.41
CA LEU A 10 12.02 1.44 -4.49
C LEU A 10 13.26 0.55 -4.54
N ALA A 11 14.32 0.96 -5.26
CA ALA A 11 15.58 0.24 -5.32
C ALA A 11 16.29 0.21 -3.97
N SER A 12 16.30 1.34 -3.25
CA SER A 12 16.84 1.42 -1.89
C SER A 12 15.97 0.71 -0.85
N ALA A 13 14.67 0.62 -1.06
CA ALA A 13 13.76 -0.09 -0.14
C ALA A 13 13.85 -1.61 -0.28
N ARG A 14 14.04 -2.11 -1.51
CA ARG A 14 14.29 -3.53 -1.79
C ARG A 14 15.58 -4.05 -1.15
N SER A 15 16.61 -3.22 -1.01
CA SER A 15 17.86 -3.64 -0.36
C SER A 15 17.77 -3.73 1.17
N GLN A 16 16.65 -3.30 1.77
CA GLN A 16 16.49 -3.21 3.23
C GLN A 16 15.32 -4.05 3.80
N ASN A 17 14.67 -4.89 3.00
CA ASN A 17 13.65 -5.88 3.42
C ASN A 17 12.53 -5.32 4.33
N ALA A 18 11.74 -4.40 3.76
CA ALA A 18 10.58 -3.70 4.32
C ALA A 18 10.92 -2.32 4.90
N VAL A 19 10.73 -1.29 4.08
CA VAL A 19 10.88 0.11 4.51
C VAL A 19 9.54 0.63 4.99
N ASP A 20 9.48 1.02 6.27
CA ASP A 20 8.53 1.99 6.81
C ASP A 20 9.06 3.40 6.53
N LEU A 21 8.51 4.06 5.52
CA LEU A 21 8.81 5.45 5.18
C LEU A 21 7.82 6.37 5.88
N ILE A 22 8.26 7.08 6.91
CA ILE A 22 7.43 8.09 7.58
C ILE A 22 7.48 9.38 6.75
N MET A 23 6.38 9.73 6.09
CA MET A 23 6.22 10.98 5.35
C MET A 23 5.07 11.81 5.95
N SER A 24 5.25 13.12 6.06
CA SER A 24 4.11 14.00 6.27
C SER A 24 3.46 14.28 4.92
N LEU A 25 2.27 13.71 4.68
CA LEU A 25 1.57 13.78 3.39
C LEU A 25 0.68 15.03 3.24
N GLY A 26 0.48 15.78 4.32
CA GLY A 26 -0.36 16.98 4.31
C GLY A 26 -0.57 17.56 5.72
N ALA A 27 -1.27 18.68 5.80
CA ALA A 27 -1.64 19.31 7.06
C ALA A 27 -3.16 19.24 7.31
N ILE A 28 -3.57 18.83 8.51
CA ILE A 28 -4.94 19.00 9.00
C ILE A 28 -4.91 20.17 9.98
N GLN A 29 -5.72 21.20 9.74
CA GLN A 29 -5.74 22.42 10.56
C GLN A 29 -4.36 23.08 10.72
N GLY A 30 -3.50 22.98 9.70
CA GLY A 30 -2.15 23.55 9.73
C GLY A 30 -1.10 22.70 10.46
N LEU A 31 -1.47 21.54 11.02
CA LEU A 31 -0.54 20.60 11.64
C LEU A 31 -0.17 19.47 10.68
N PRO A 32 1.12 19.15 10.49
CA PRO A 32 1.55 18.03 9.66
C PRO A 32 0.98 16.73 10.20
N VAL A 33 0.26 15.99 9.36
CA VAL A 33 -0.23 14.66 9.73
C VAL A 33 0.91 13.68 9.45
N PRO A 34 1.41 12.95 10.46
CA PRO A 34 2.37 11.90 10.23
C PRO A 34 1.67 10.74 9.52
N ALA A 35 2.27 10.26 8.43
CA ALA A 35 1.92 9.02 7.79
C ALA A 35 3.14 8.10 7.76
N SER A 36 2.96 6.81 8.00
CA SER A 36 3.95 5.78 7.68
C SER A 36 3.53 5.07 6.39
N ILE A 37 4.47 4.83 5.48
CA ILE A 37 4.27 4.12 4.23
C ILE A 37 5.18 2.90 4.22
N MET A 38 4.57 1.74 4.23
CA MET A 38 5.26 0.47 4.04
C MET A 38 5.15 0.05 2.59
N VAL A 39 6.28 -0.37 1.99
CA VAL A 39 6.28 -1.07 0.70
C VAL A 39 6.94 -2.42 0.89
N SER A 40 6.23 -3.49 0.55
CA SER A 40 6.73 -4.85 0.64
C SER A 40 6.38 -5.65 -0.61
N LEU A 41 7.20 -6.66 -0.88
CA LEU A 41 6.79 -7.76 -1.74
C LEU A 41 5.69 -8.55 -1.01
N LEU A 42 4.72 -9.02 -1.77
CA LEU A 42 3.63 -9.83 -1.26
C LEU A 42 3.73 -11.23 -1.88
N ASP A 43 3.94 -12.23 -1.05
CA ASP A 43 3.76 -13.62 -1.45
C ASP A 43 2.27 -13.94 -1.40
N LEU A 44 1.68 -14.22 -2.56
CA LEU A 44 0.31 -14.68 -2.60
C LEU A 44 0.21 -16.09 -1.98
N PRO A 45 -0.82 -16.35 -1.16
CA PRO A 45 -1.02 -17.71 -0.66
C PRO A 45 -1.32 -18.67 -1.82
N SER A 46 -0.86 -19.91 -1.68
CA SER A 46 -0.79 -20.91 -2.76
C SER A 46 -2.15 -21.35 -3.32
N ASP A 47 -3.24 -21.06 -2.60
CA ASP A 47 -4.62 -21.28 -3.02
C ASP A 47 -5.14 -20.19 -3.98
N VAL A 48 -4.42 -19.08 -4.13
CA VAL A 48 -4.74 -17.99 -5.05
C VAL A 48 -4.22 -18.34 -6.44
N THR A 49 -5.00 -19.11 -7.19
CA THR A 49 -4.72 -19.50 -8.58
C THR A 49 -5.43 -18.59 -9.60
N GLY A 50 -4.94 -18.58 -10.85
CA GLY A 50 -5.52 -17.82 -11.97
C GLY A 50 -4.58 -16.74 -12.52
N THR A 51 -5.06 -15.98 -13.48
CA THR A 51 -4.40 -14.77 -13.99
C THR A 51 -4.33 -13.69 -12.90
N PRO A 52 -3.39 -12.73 -12.95
CA PRO A 52 -3.31 -11.65 -11.97
C PRO A 52 -4.63 -10.88 -11.79
N GLN A 53 -5.38 -10.69 -12.87
CA GLN A 53 -6.70 -10.04 -12.83
C GLN A 53 -7.71 -10.88 -12.04
N GLU A 54 -7.76 -12.18 -12.25
CA GLU A 54 -8.61 -13.10 -11.47
C GLU A 54 -8.20 -13.16 -10.00
N GLN A 55 -6.89 -13.13 -9.72
CA GLN A 55 -6.37 -13.08 -8.36
C GLN A 55 -6.74 -11.77 -7.66
N LEU A 56 -6.65 -10.61 -8.33
CA LEU A 56 -7.11 -9.32 -7.82
C LEU A 56 -8.61 -9.31 -7.52
N LEU A 57 -9.44 -9.90 -8.39
CA LEU A 57 -10.89 -10.01 -8.14
C LEU A 57 -11.21 -10.76 -6.83
N LYS A 58 -10.41 -11.78 -6.48
CA LYS A 58 -10.56 -12.50 -5.20
C LYS A 58 -10.29 -11.59 -3.99
N PHE A 59 -9.37 -10.62 -4.11
CA PHE A 59 -9.08 -9.65 -3.05
C PHE A 59 -10.15 -8.56 -2.95
N ALA A 60 -10.72 -8.11 -4.07
CA ALA A 60 -11.74 -7.06 -4.11
C ALA A 60 -12.98 -7.42 -3.26
N ASN A 61 -13.39 -8.69 -3.22
CA ASN A 61 -14.59 -9.11 -2.49
C ASN A 61 -14.50 -9.00 -0.94
N ARG A 62 -13.34 -8.62 -0.37
CA ARG A 62 -13.09 -8.57 1.08
C ARG A 62 -12.98 -7.13 1.62
N SER A 63 -13.97 -6.29 1.32
CA SER A 63 -13.97 -4.84 1.66
C SER A 63 -12.84 -4.05 1.00
N ALA A 64 -12.41 -4.50 -0.17
CA ALA A 64 -11.44 -3.81 -0.99
C ALA A 64 -12.08 -3.42 -2.32
N THR A 65 -11.51 -2.46 -3.03
CA THR A 65 -12.08 -1.87 -4.24
C THR A 65 -11.07 -2.03 -5.37
N ALA A 66 -11.51 -2.49 -6.54
CA ALA A 66 -10.67 -2.49 -7.72
C ALA A 66 -10.34 -1.04 -8.12
N ILE A 67 -9.09 -0.79 -8.50
CA ILE A 67 -8.62 0.52 -8.91
C ILE A 67 -7.64 0.40 -10.07
N GLU A 68 -7.36 1.53 -10.70
CA GLU A 68 -6.27 1.69 -11.66
C GLU A 68 -5.27 2.72 -11.13
N LEU A 69 -3.98 2.40 -11.18
CA LEU A 69 -2.87 3.27 -10.83
C LEU A 69 -1.89 3.32 -11.99
N ASP A 70 -1.86 4.42 -12.73
CA ASP A 70 -0.92 4.62 -13.84
C ASP A 70 -0.95 3.47 -14.86
N GLY A 71 -2.17 3.04 -15.24
CA GLY A 71 -2.38 1.90 -16.15
C GLY A 71 -2.23 0.51 -15.50
N LEU A 72 -1.90 0.43 -14.21
CA LEU A 72 -1.82 -0.82 -13.47
C LEU A 72 -3.13 -1.11 -12.75
N VAL A 73 -3.71 -2.28 -12.99
CA VAL A 73 -4.88 -2.74 -12.24
C VAL A 73 -4.44 -3.22 -10.86
N GLY A 74 -5.14 -2.77 -9.83
CA GLY A 74 -4.86 -3.12 -8.45
C GLY A 74 -6.13 -3.19 -7.60
N VAL A 75 -5.92 -3.50 -6.33
CA VAL A 75 -6.98 -3.51 -5.33
C VAL A 75 -6.57 -2.60 -4.19
N ARG A 76 -7.48 -1.72 -3.78
CA ARG A 76 -7.33 -0.77 -2.69
C ARG A 76 -8.20 -1.17 -1.52
N ARG A 77 -7.66 -1.15 -0.32
CA ARG A 77 -8.42 -1.31 0.91
C ARG A 77 -8.23 -0.10 1.80
N VAL A 78 -9.33 0.37 2.39
CA VAL A 78 -9.29 1.37 3.47
C VAL A 78 -9.80 0.70 4.72
N LYS A 79 -9.07 0.90 5.82
CA LYS A 79 -9.48 0.45 7.14
C LYS A 79 -9.27 1.57 8.13
N ASP A 80 -10.34 1.96 8.80
CA ASP A 80 -10.26 2.82 9.97
C ASP A 80 -9.93 1.96 11.20
N ASN A 81 -8.87 2.31 11.91
CA ASN A 81 -8.48 1.67 13.15
C ASN A 81 -8.74 2.68 14.29
N PRO A 82 -9.67 2.40 15.20
CA PRO A 82 -10.10 3.35 16.23
C PRO A 82 -9.05 3.65 17.32
N GLY A 83 -7.84 3.07 17.22
CA GLY A 83 -6.82 3.18 18.26
C GLY A 83 -7.12 2.31 19.48
N GLY A 84 -6.22 2.34 20.45
CA GLY A 84 -6.30 1.57 21.69
C GLY A 84 -5.35 2.12 22.76
N PRO A 85 -5.18 1.43 23.90
CA PRO A 85 -4.38 1.92 25.03
C PRO A 85 -2.94 2.32 24.67
N GLU A 86 -2.36 1.66 23.68
CA GLU A 86 -0.98 1.89 23.21
C GLU A 86 -0.90 2.33 21.75
N SER A 87 -2.02 2.70 21.11
CA SER A 87 -2.00 3.11 19.70
C SER A 87 -2.97 4.25 19.42
N ALA A 88 -2.50 5.25 18.70
CA ALA A 88 -3.35 6.34 18.23
C ALA A 88 -4.34 5.83 17.15
N PRO A 89 -5.56 6.40 17.09
CA PRO A 89 -6.47 6.16 15.99
C PRO A 89 -5.80 6.54 14.67
N HIS A 90 -5.96 5.69 13.66
CA HIS A 90 -5.37 5.89 12.35
C HIS A 90 -6.15 5.18 11.26
N ARG A 91 -6.03 5.70 10.05
CA ARG A 91 -6.56 5.09 8.83
C ARG A 91 -5.43 4.41 8.09
N THR A 92 -5.61 3.12 7.80
CA THR A 92 -4.73 2.37 6.91
C THR A 92 -5.34 2.36 5.51
N VAL A 93 -4.56 2.76 4.51
CA VAL A 93 -4.89 2.62 3.10
C VAL A 93 -3.86 1.70 2.46
N SER A 94 -4.28 0.50 2.07
CA SER A 94 -3.42 -0.51 1.46
C SER A 94 -3.77 -0.72 0.00
N TYR A 95 -2.77 -1.02 -0.81
CA TYR A 95 -2.89 -1.23 -2.24
C TYR A 95 -2.10 -2.48 -2.61
N ILE A 96 -2.74 -3.39 -3.34
CA ILE A 96 -2.08 -4.56 -3.92
C ILE A 96 -2.08 -4.37 -5.43
N VAL A 97 -0.91 -4.43 -6.04
CA VAL A 97 -0.72 -4.32 -7.49
C VAL A 97 0.17 -5.44 -7.99
N HIS A 98 -0.14 -5.96 -9.19
CA HIS A 98 0.75 -6.85 -9.91
C HIS A 98 1.60 -6.04 -10.88
N LEU A 99 2.92 -6.27 -10.88
CA LEU A 99 3.82 -5.61 -11.81
C LEU A 99 3.78 -6.30 -13.17
N PRO A 100 3.48 -5.63 -14.28
CA PRO A 100 3.31 -6.31 -15.58
C PRO A 100 4.63 -6.85 -16.17
N TRP A 101 5.77 -6.41 -15.64
CA TRP A 101 7.11 -6.85 -16.03
C TRP A 101 7.75 -7.81 -15.01
N SER A 102 7.02 -8.28 -14.01
CA SER A 102 7.50 -9.21 -12.98
C SER A 102 6.39 -10.20 -12.58
N SER A 103 6.74 -11.32 -11.96
CA SER A 103 5.76 -12.18 -11.28
C SER A 103 5.45 -11.72 -9.85
N GLU A 104 6.14 -10.67 -9.39
CA GLU A 104 6.02 -10.14 -8.04
C GLU A 104 4.75 -9.30 -7.86
N TRP A 105 4.20 -9.42 -6.65
CA TRP A 105 3.13 -8.56 -6.16
C TRP A 105 3.71 -7.52 -5.21
N LEU A 106 3.21 -6.29 -5.32
CA LEU A 106 3.55 -5.24 -4.38
C LEU A 106 2.36 -4.97 -3.47
N LEU A 107 2.65 -4.93 -2.17
CA LEU A 107 1.79 -4.33 -1.16
C LEU A 107 2.37 -2.96 -0.80
N PHE A 108 1.63 -1.91 -1.11
CA PHE A 108 1.83 -0.59 -0.53
C PHE A 108 0.82 -0.41 0.60
N SER A 109 1.24 0.12 1.74
CA SER A 109 0.32 0.44 2.84
C SER A 109 0.70 1.75 3.49
N ALA A 110 -0.22 2.71 3.52
CA ALA A 110 -0.07 3.96 4.24
C ALA A 110 -0.92 3.94 5.51
N SER A 111 -0.34 4.23 6.67
CA SER A 111 -1.04 4.45 7.93
C SER A 111 -0.97 5.93 8.27
N ILE A 112 -2.13 6.58 8.32
CA ILE A 112 -2.27 8.02 8.51
C ILE A 112 -2.98 8.24 9.84
N LEU A 113 -2.36 8.99 10.77
CA LEU A 113 -3.03 9.32 12.04
C LEU A 113 -4.33 10.06 11.77
N THR A 114 -5.37 9.68 12.51
CA THR A 114 -6.68 10.32 12.44
C THR A 114 -6.97 11.02 13.76
N THR A 115 -7.69 12.12 13.70
CA THR A 115 -8.14 12.91 14.85
C THR A 115 -9.37 12.30 15.52
#